data_AF-C4M6Y4-F1
#
_entry.id   AF-C4M6Y4-F1
#
_cell.length_a   1.000
_cell.length_b   1.000
_cell.length_c   1.000
_cell.angle_alpha   90.00
_cell.angle_beta   90.00
_cell.angle_gamma   90.00
#
_symmetry.space_group_name_H-M   'P 1'
#
loop_
_entity.id
_entity.type
_entity.pdbx_description
1 polymer ?
#
loop_
_entity_poly.entity_id
_entity_poly.type
_entity_poly.pdbx_seq_one_letter_code
_entity_poly.pdbx_strand_id
1 'polypeptide(L)'
;MLSSTITEFREYCLNNDEWQECLKDETQTEYMRATKNNSVVSLKVISNDFKTFEPKEVYESICDPEFHKEWDPYLISWTVIDTKNEQTNVIRMLFKVPVITNREFVFDCETCCNEKDGCEEYFIRFESTDSDKYLVSEGYVRGSIGLSGYLIRKENNQTVLYCIGNSDIGGVVPKWIVNSMAKSTVPTMLKGLREKLAKYREWKNKQNEKK
;
A
#
# COMPACT_ATOMS: atom_id res chain seq x y z
N MET A 1 4.65 -10.07 20.27
CA MET A 1 3.90 -8.85 20.64
C MET A 1 4.10 -7.85 19.52
N LEU A 2 3.05 -7.13 19.13
CA LEU A 2 3.14 -6.07 18.12
C LEU A 2 4.00 -4.92 18.64
N SER A 3 4.76 -4.27 17.74
CA SER A 3 5.41 -3.00 18.04
C SER A 3 4.35 -1.91 18.29
N SER A 4 4.76 -0.81 18.93
CA SER A 4 3.85 0.33 19.14
C SER A 4 3.38 0.94 17.82
N THR A 5 4.25 0.99 16.81
CA THR A 5 3.94 1.52 15.46
C THR A 5 2.94 0.64 14.71
N ILE A 6 3.06 -0.69 14.83
CA ILE A 6 2.08 -1.61 14.24
C ILE A 6 0.76 -1.59 15.02
N THR A 7 0.79 -1.42 16.34
CA THR A 7 -0.43 -1.28 17.15
C THR A 7 -1.21 -0.02 16.75
N GLU A 8 -0.52 1.12 16.62
CA GLU A 8 -1.11 2.37 16.11
C GLU A 8 -1.68 2.18 14.70
N PHE A 9 -0.91 1.57 13.79
CA PHE A 9 -1.37 1.35 12.42
C PHE A 9 -2.61 0.42 12.36
N ARG A 10 -2.65 -0.60 13.22
CA ARG A 10 -3.82 -1.49 13.35
C ARG A 10 -5.05 -0.72 13.79
N GLU A 11 -4.94 0.13 14.81
CA GLU A 11 -6.04 0.98 15.26
C GLU A 11 -6.49 1.94 14.15
N TYR A 12 -5.53 2.53 13.42
CA TYR A 12 -5.81 3.40 12.29
C TYR A 12 -6.57 2.70 11.15
N CYS A 13 -6.25 1.43 10.89
CA CYS A 13 -6.97 0.59 9.92
C CYS A 13 -8.38 0.22 10.39
N LEU A 14 -8.60 -0.01 11.69
CA LEU A 14 -9.88 -0.52 12.20
C LEU A 14 -10.85 0.60 12.62
N ASN A 15 -10.35 1.78 12.96
CA ASN A 15 -11.19 2.92 13.32
C ASN A 15 -11.64 3.72 12.09
N ASN A 16 -12.91 4.12 12.06
CA ASN A 16 -13.54 4.94 11.02
C ASN A 16 -13.94 6.35 11.48
N ASP A 17 -13.70 6.74 12.74
CA ASP A 17 -14.24 7.99 13.31
C ASP A 17 -13.82 9.25 12.53
N GLU A 18 -12.60 9.28 11.99
CA GLU A 18 -12.09 10.41 11.17
C GLU A 18 -12.29 10.23 9.66
N TRP A 19 -12.94 9.14 9.25
CA TRP A 19 -13.09 8.72 7.85
C TRP A 19 -14.53 8.92 7.38
N GLN A 20 -14.70 9.58 6.24
CA GLN A 20 -16.01 9.75 5.60
C GLN A 20 -16.19 8.70 4.51
N GLU A 21 -17.20 7.83 4.67
CA GLU A 21 -17.58 6.87 3.63
C GLU A 21 -17.99 7.63 2.36
N CYS A 22 -17.43 7.24 1.23
CA CYS A 22 -17.66 7.89 -0.06
C CYS A 22 -18.15 6.93 -1.15
N LEU A 23 -17.85 5.64 -1.02
CA LEU A 23 -18.32 4.58 -1.90
C LEU A 23 -18.49 3.28 -1.11
N LYS A 24 -19.53 2.52 -1.44
CA LYS A 24 -19.74 1.18 -0.91
C LYS A 24 -20.41 0.30 -1.96
N ASP A 25 -19.82 -0.85 -2.24
CA ASP A 25 -20.36 -1.89 -3.10
C ASP A 25 -20.27 -3.27 -2.43
N GLU A 26 -20.55 -4.33 -3.18
CA GLU A 26 -20.54 -5.72 -2.67
C GLU A 26 -19.13 -6.22 -2.29
N THR A 27 -18.09 -5.60 -2.85
CA THR A 27 -16.70 -6.06 -2.77
C THR A 27 -15.81 -5.16 -1.92
N GLN A 28 -16.16 -3.87 -1.77
CA GLN A 28 -15.36 -2.91 -1.02
C GLN A 28 -16.16 -1.75 -0.45
N THR A 29 -15.60 -1.13 0.59
CA THR A 29 -16.02 0.18 1.11
C THR A 29 -14.84 1.14 1.06
N GLU A 30 -15.05 2.33 0.53
CA GLU A 30 -14.04 3.37 0.39
C GLU A 30 -14.38 4.57 1.26
N TYR A 31 -13.36 5.08 1.93
CA TYR A 31 -13.43 6.24 2.79
C TYR A 31 -12.38 7.26 2.40
N MET A 32 -12.75 8.53 2.50
CA MET A 32 -11.85 9.66 2.33
C MET A 32 -11.81 10.50 3.60
N ARG A 33 -10.71 11.21 3.81
CA ARG A 33 -10.65 12.27 4.82
C ARG A 33 -10.26 13.58 4.18
N ALA A 34 -10.80 14.68 4.70
CA ALA A 34 -10.42 16.01 4.25
C ALA A 34 -8.96 16.29 4.62
N THR A 35 -8.17 16.72 3.64
CA THR A 35 -6.77 17.10 3.84
C THR A 35 -6.65 18.62 3.74
N LYS A 36 -5.86 19.24 4.62
CA LYS A 36 -5.60 20.69 4.56
C LYS A 36 -4.72 21.08 3.36
N ASN A 37 -3.94 20.13 2.85
CA ASN A 37 -3.03 20.33 1.73
C ASN A 37 -3.60 19.73 0.44
N ASN A 38 -3.60 20.52 -0.62
CA ASN A 38 -4.17 20.16 -1.92
C ASN A 38 -3.37 19.11 -2.69
N SER A 39 -2.15 18.76 -2.26
CA SER A 39 -1.32 17.69 -2.87
C SER A 39 -1.45 16.34 -2.17
N VAL A 40 -2.18 16.28 -1.05
CA VAL A 40 -2.33 15.05 -0.25
C VAL A 40 -3.53 14.25 -0.73
N VAL A 41 -3.26 13.02 -1.15
CA VAL A 41 -4.26 11.98 -1.38
C VAL A 41 -4.41 11.19 -0.08
N SER A 42 -5.62 11.14 0.48
CA SER A 42 -5.90 10.31 1.65
C SER A 42 -7.17 9.47 1.48
N LEU A 43 -6.97 8.16 1.39
CA LEU A 43 -7.99 7.16 1.10
C LEU A 43 -7.79 5.95 2.02
N LYS A 44 -8.90 5.35 2.42
CA LYS A 44 -8.97 4.05 3.07
C LYS A 44 -9.93 3.16 2.30
N VAL A 45 -9.51 1.93 2.00
CA VAL A 45 -10.36 0.94 1.34
C VAL A 45 -10.38 -0.32 2.18
N ILE A 46 -11.57 -0.81 2.48
CA ILE A 46 -11.80 -2.11 3.12
C ILE A 46 -12.38 -3.03 2.04
N SER A 47 -11.63 -4.06 1.63
CA SER A 47 -11.98 -4.95 0.55
C SER A 47 -12.20 -6.38 1.02
N ASN A 48 -13.35 -6.94 0.64
CA ASN A 48 -13.75 -8.35 0.82
C ASN A 48 -13.56 -9.17 -0.47
N ASP A 49 -13.00 -8.56 -1.53
CA ASP A 49 -12.80 -9.22 -2.83
C ASP A 49 -11.70 -10.30 -2.80
N PHE A 50 -11.04 -10.45 -1.64
CA PHE A 50 -9.99 -11.44 -1.39
C PHE A 50 -10.50 -12.71 -0.69
N LYS A 51 -11.82 -12.87 -0.50
CA LYS A 51 -12.44 -13.97 0.27
C LYS A 51 -12.09 -15.40 -0.17
N THR A 52 -11.56 -15.60 -1.38
CA THR A 52 -11.14 -16.90 -1.91
C THR A 52 -9.66 -17.22 -1.68
N PHE A 53 -8.90 -16.30 -1.08
CA PHE A 53 -7.46 -16.43 -0.84
C PHE A 53 -7.16 -16.51 0.65
N GLU A 54 -6.06 -17.14 1.02
CA GLU A 54 -5.57 -17.09 2.40
C GLU A 54 -4.85 -15.75 2.67
N PRO A 55 -4.95 -15.18 3.90
CA PRO A 55 -4.32 -13.89 4.23
C PRO A 55 -2.83 -13.84 3.90
N LYS A 56 -2.12 -14.94 4.20
CA LYS A 56 -0.69 -15.10 3.90
C LYS A 56 -0.37 -14.96 2.41
N GLU A 57 -1.20 -15.54 1.55
CA GLU A 57 -0.99 -15.50 0.10
C GLU A 57 -1.15 -14.08 -0.44
N VAL A 58 -2.16 -13.34 0.04
CA VAL A 58 -2.33 -11.92 -0.27
C VAL A 58 -1.10 -11.13 0.22
N TYR A 59 -0.67 -11.34 1.46
CA TYR A 59 0.49 -10.67 2.05
C TYR A 59 1.77 -10.90 1.25
N GLU A 60 2.11 -12.16 0.96
CA GLU A 60 3.32 -12.50 0.21
C GLU A 60 3.32 -11.88 -1.19
N SER A 61 2.16 -11.84 -1.86
CA SER A 61 2.03 -11.25 -3.19
C SER A 61 2.27 -9.73 -3.22
N ILE A 62 1.94 -9.03 -2.13
CA ILE A 62 2.18 -7.57 -2.02
C ILE A 62 3.66 -7.31 -1.74
N CYS A 63 4.26 -8.12 -0.87
CA CYS A 63 5.65 -8.00 -0.45
C CYS A 63 6.68 -8.42 -1.53
N ASP A 64 6.26 -9.10 -2.60
CA ASP A 64 7.13 -9.55 -3.69
C ASP A 64 7.32 -8.43 -4.74
N PRO A 65 8.49 -7.76 -4.81
CA PRO A 65 8.67 -6.58 -5.66
C PRO A 65 8.56 -6.87 -7.16
N GLU A 66 8.90 -8.09 -7.57
CA GLU A 66 8.83 -8.47 -8.99
C GLU A 66 7.38 -8.82 -9.37
N PHE A 67 6.63 -9.46 -8.46
CA PHE A 67 5.21 -9.67 -8.69
C PHE A 67 4.40 -8.37 -8.59
N HIS A 68 4.82 -7.41 -7.76
CA HIS A 68 4.16 -6.11 -7.61
C HIS A 68 3.98 -5.39 -8.95
N LYS A 69 4.97 -5.49 -9.83
CA LYS A 69 4.95 -4.94 -11.21
C LYS A 69 3.91 -5.58 -12.11
N GLU A 70 3.46 -6.81 -11.82
CA GLU A 70 2.45 -7.51 -12.61
C GLU A 70 1.04 -6.98 -12.40
N TRP A 71 0.80 -6.30 -11.26
CA TRP A 71 -0.53 -5.89 -10.83
C TRP A 71 -0.69 -4.41 -10.51
N ASP A 72 0.38 -3.68 -10.12
CA ASP A 72 0.32 -2.23 -9.96
C ASP A 72 0.70 -1.51 -11.27
N PRO A 73 -0.25 -0.87 -11.98
CA PRO A 73 0.04 -0.17 -13.23
C PRO A 73 0.81 1.14 -13.03
N TYR A 74 0.94 1.62 -11.79
CA TYR A 74 1.64 2.85 -11.45
C TYR A 74 3.07 2.59 -10.98
N LEU A 75 3.40 1.38 -10.55
CA LEU A 75 4.75 1.04 -10.10
C LEU A 75 5.74 1.03 -11.26
N ILE A 76 6.79 1.85 -11.17
CA ILE A 76 7.95 1.79 -12.07
C ILE A 76 9.03 0.90 -11.44
N SER A 77 9.34 1.11 -10.16
CA SER A 77 10.29 0.25 -9.44
C SER A 77 10.05 0.29 -7.93
N TRP A 78 10.36 -0.81 -7.27
CA TRP A 78 10.38 -0.98 -5.83
C TRP A 78 11.73 -1.55 -5.43
N THR A 79 12.53 -0.81 -4.68
CA THR A 79 13.91 -1.21 -4.37
C THR A 79 14.21 -0.98 -2.90
N VAL A 80 14.69 -2.02 -2.22
CA VAL A 80 15.26 -1.89 -0.87
C VAL A 80 16.61 -1.19 -1.00
N ILE A 81 16.75 -0.02 -0.38
CA ILE A 81 17.96 0.81 -0.44
C ILE A 81 18.72 0.84 0.89
N ASP A 82 18.09 0.42 1.98
CA ASP A 82 18.68 0.30 3.31
C ASP A 82 17.81 -0.65 4.16
N THR A 83 18.35 -1.15 5.27
CA THR A 83 17.62 -2.00 6.22
C THR A 83 17.86 -1.49 7.64
N LYS A 84 16.80 -1.03 8.32
CA LYS A 84 16.90 -0.49 9.68
C LYS A 84 16.96 -1.58 10.74
N ASN A 85 16.19 -2.65 10.53
CA ASN A 85 16.15 -3.84 11.39
C ASN A 85 15.53 -5.01 10.61
N GLU A 86 15.38 -6.18 11.24
CA GLU A 86 14.85 -7.40 10.63
C GLU A 86 13.44 -7.26 10.02
N GLN A 87 12.64 -6.32 10.53
CA GLN A 87 11.25 -6.10 10.12
C GLN A 87 11.06 -4.84 9.27
N THR A 88 12.07 -3.96 9.20
CA THR A 88 11.94 -2.62 8.61
C THR A 88 13.02 -2.39 7.56
N ASN A 89 12.59 -2.30 6.30
CA ASN A 89 13.43 -1.89 5.18
C ASN A 89 13.15 -0.44 4.81
N VAL A 90 14.15 0.27 4.30
CA VAL A 90 13.96 1.56 3.62
C VAL A 90 13.82 1.29 2.14
N ILE A 91 12.72 1.76 1.57
CA ILE A 91 12.33 1.47 0.20
C ILE A 91 12.33 2.75 -0.62
N ARG A 92 12.97 2.69 -1.79
CA ARG A 92 12.76 3.66 -2.87
C ARG A 92 11.72 3.11 -3.83
N MET A 93 10.62 3.83 -3.98
CA MET A 93 9.58 3.55 -4.95
C MET A 93 9.56 4.63 -6.02
N LEU A 94 9.67 4.23 -7.28
CA LEU A 94 9.42 5.10 -8.42
C LEU A 94 8.00 4.86 -8.91
N PHE A 95 7.22 5.93 -9.03
CA PHE A 95 5.78 5.89 -9.22
C PHE A 95 5.36 6.76 -10.39
N LYS A 96 4.61 6.16 -11.31
CA LYS A 96 4.09 6.81 -12.50
C LYS A 96 2.93 7.71 -12.13
N VAL A 97 2.98 8.98 -12.54
CA VAL A 97 1.86 9.90 -12.40
C VAL A 97 1.43 10.37 -13.80
N PRO A 98 0.15 10.20 -14.19
CA PRO A 98 -0.31 10.69 -15.48
C PRO A 98 -0.13 12.21 -15.62
N VAL A 99 0.26 12.66 -16.82
CA VAL A 99 0.23 14.08 -17.25
C VAL A 99 1.31 14.98 -16.61
N ILE A 100 2.03 14.52 -15.58
CA ILE A 100 3.07 15.28 -14.88
C ILE A 100 4.28 14.41 -14.56
N THR A 101 5.38 15.02 -14.10
CA THR A 101 6.62 14.32 -13.75
C THR A 101 6.37 13.17 -12.75
N ASN A 102 7.02 12.03 -12.96
CA ASN A 102 6.88 10.89 -12.07
C ASN A 102 7.41 11.18 -10.66
N ARG A 103 6.94 10.38 -9.69
CA ARG A 103 7.27 10.57 -8.28
C ARG A 103 8.26 9.55 -7.79
N GLU A 104 9.14 10.00 -6.91
CA GLU A 104 9.93 9.13 -6.07
C GLU A 104 9.41 9.25 -4.64
N PHE A 105 9.19 8.12 -3.99
CA PHE A 105 8.94 8.03 -2.56
C PHE A 105 10.07 7.26 -1.90
N VAL A 106 10.52 7.75 -0.75
CA VAL A 106 11.45 7.03 0.13
C VAL A 106 10.79 6.90 1.50
N PHE A 107 10.61 5.67 1.95
CA PHE A 107 9.84 5.36 3.15
C PHE A 107 10.36 4.12 3.87
N ASP A 108 10.11 4.07 5.17
CA ASP A 108 10.24 2.86 5.96
C ASP A 108 9.06 1.94 5.65
N CYS A 109 9.35 0.68 5.35
CA CYS A 109 8.40 -0.39 5.16
C CYS A 109 8.60 -1.40 6.29
N GLU A 110 7.72 -1.34 7.28
CA GLU A 110 7.68 -2.27 8.41
C GLU A 110 6.70 -3.41 8.11
N THR A 111 7.19 -4.64 8.09
CA THR A 111 6.38 -5.84 7.85
C THR A 111 6.28 -6.69 9.12
N CYS A 112 5.08 -7.14 9.45
CA CYS A 112 4.84 -7.94 10.65
C CYS A 112 3.72 -8.96 10.41
N CYS A 113 3.81 -10.10 11.09
CA CYS A 113 2.69 -11.04 11.24
C CYS A 113 2.37 -11.19 12.73
N ASN A 114 1.10 -11.25 13.06
CA ASN A 114 0.60 -11.45 14.41
C ASN A 114 -0.35 -12.64 14.41
N GLU A 115 0.06 -13.68 15.10
CA GLU A 115 -0.75 -14.87 15.37
C GLU A 115 -1.23 -14.79 16.81
N LYS A 116 -2.52 -14.50 17.02
CA LYS A 116 -3.14 -14.45 18.35
C LYS A 116 -4.46 -15.21 18.35
N ASP A 117 -4.58 -16.21 19.22
CA ASP A 117 -5.82 -16.96 19.47
C ASP A 117 -6.54 -17.42 18.19
N GLY A 118 -5.79 -17.96 17.22
CA GLY A 118 -6.33 -18.41 15.93
C GLY A 118 -6.69 -17.29 14.94
N CYS A 119 -6.47 -16.03 15.30
CA CYS A 119 -6.52 -14.88 14.39
C CYS A 119 -5.11 -14.59 13.85
N GLU A 120 -4.98 -14.65 12.53
CA GLU A 120 -3.75 -14.32 11.82
C GLU A 120 -3.94 -12.95 11.14
N GLU A 121 -3.09 -11.99 11.54
CA GLU A 121 -3.07 -10.63 10.98
C GLU A 121 -1.69 -10.37 10.35
N TYR A 122 -1.69 -9.86 9.13
CA TYR A 122 -0.50 -9.46 8.39
C TYR A 122 -0.48 -7.96 8.18
N PHE A 123 0.66 -7.34 8.43
CA PHE A 123 0.86 -5.90 8.36
C PHE A 123 1.99 -5.56 7.40
N ILE A 124 1.74 -4.52 6.61
CA ILE A 124 2.74 -3.85 5.78
C ILE A 124 2.52 -2.35 6.00
N ARG A 125 3.32 -1.73 6.87
CA ARG A 125 3.19 -0.32 7.24
C ARG A 125 4.21 0.52 6.47
N PHE A 126 3.77 1.63 5.90
CA PHE A 126 4.60 2.60 5.19
C PHE A 126 4.56 3.96 5.88
N GLU A 127 5.72 4.58 6.03
CA GLU A 127 5.84 5.97 6.47
C GLU A 127 7.16 6.57 5.97
N SER A 128 7.13 7.80 5.47
CA SER A 128 8.33 8.46 4.96
C SER A 128 9.41 8.53 6.03
N THR A 129 10.61 8.11 5.62
CA THR A 129 11.83 8.23 6.43
C THR A 129 12.41 9.63 6.25
N ASP A 130 13.51 9.94 6.93
CA ASP A 130 14.26 11.18 6.72
C ASP A 130 14.67 11.30 5.24
N SER A 131 13.99 12.19 4.52
CA SER A 131 14.10 12.35 3.08
C SER A 131 15.47 12.85 2.64
N ASP A 132 16.18 13.56 3.51
CA ASP A 132 17.36 14.34 3.16
C ASP A 132 18.61 13.46 3.05
N LYS A 133 18.55 12.25 3.64
CA LYS A 133 19.60 11.22 3.51
C LYS A 133 19.74 10.67 2.08
N TYR A 134 18.70 10.74 1.26
CA TYR A 134 18.67 10.11 -0.06
C TYR A 134 18.41 11.15 -1.14
N LEU A 135 19.34 11.27 -2.10
CA LEU A 135 19.13 12.12 -3.27
C LEU A 135 17.94 11.65 -4.10
N VAL A 136 17.24 12.62 -4.69
CA VAL A 136 16.12 12.38 -5.61
C VAL A 136 16.66 11.84 -6.93
N SER A 137 16.07 10.77 -7.43
CA SER A 137 16.40 10.22 -8.75
C SER A 137 16.19 11.25 -9.86
N GLU A 138 17.10 11.29 -10.84
CA GLU A 138 17.02 12.22 -11.97
C GLU A 138 15.70 12.06 -12.73
N GLY A 139 15.03 13.18 -13.00
CA GLY A 139 13.73 13.20 -13.69
C GLY A 139 12.51 12.87 -12.82
N TYR A 140 12.68 12.75 -11.50
CA TYR A 140 11.59 12.53 -10.55
C TYR A 140 11.39 13.70 -9.60
N VAL A 141 10.18 13.84 -9.07
CA VAL A 141 9.84 14.75 -7.98
C VAL A 141 9.66 13.93 -6.69
N ARG A 142 10.30 14.35 -5.59
CA ARG A 142 10.13 13.71 -4.28
C ARG A 142 8.71 13.96 -3.76
N GLY A 143 7.98 12.89 -3.49
CA GLY A 143 6.77 12.91 -2.66
C GLY A 143 7.07 12.39 -1.25
N SER A 144 6.08 12.47 -0.37
CA SER A 144 6.14 11.90 0.98
C SER A 144 4.93 11.01 1.25
N ILE A 145 5.14 9.97 2.04
CA ILE A 145 4.11 9.04 2.50
C ILE A 145 3.88 9.31 3.98
N GLY A 146 2.67 9.73 4.35
CA GLY A 146 2.24 9.64 5.75
C GLY A 146 1.76 8.22 6.07
N LEU A 147 1.32 7.95 7.30
CA LEU A 147 0.87 6.62 7.72
C LEU A 147 -0.04 5.94 6.68
N SER A 148 0.49 4.90 6.04
CA SER A 148 -0.10 4.16 4.92
C SER A 148 0.23 2.67 5.04
N GLY A 149 -0.38 1.83 4.21
CA GLY A 149 -0.04 0.42 4.16
C GLY A 149 -1.22 -0.53 4.00
N TYR A 150 -1.00 -1.77 4.41
CA TYR A 150 -1.96 -2.86 4.34
C TYR A 150 -2.10 -3.59 5.68
N LEU A 151 -3.34 -3.87 6.08
CA LEU A 151 -3.67 -4.88 7.08
C LEU A 151 -4.51 -5.97 6.40
N ILE A 152 -4.07 -7.22 6.50
CA ILE A 152 -4.76 -8.37 5.91
C ILE A 152 -5.09 -9.34 7.04
N ARG A 153 -6.35 -9.74 7.15
CA ARG A 153 -6.82 -10.58 8.24
C ARG A 153 -8.03 -11.41 7.83
N LYS A 154 -8.38 -12.41 8.64
CA LYS A 154 -9.70 -13.04 8.55
C LYS A 154 -10.75 -12.26 9.35
N GLU A 155 -11.91 -12.08 8.76
CA GLU A 155 -13.15 -11.64 9.41
C GLU A 155 -14.28 -12.57 8.95
N ASN A 156 -15.01 -13.16 9.88
CA ASN A 156 -16.07 -14.14 9.56
C ASN A 156 -15.61 -15.25 8.60
N ASN A 157 -14.37 -15.74 8.80
CA ASN A 157 -13.71 -16.75 7.97
C ASN A 157 -13.46 -16.36 6.51
N GLN A 158 -13.47 -15.06 6.19
CA GLN A 158 -13.12 -14.52 4.88
C GLN A 158 -11.92 -13.59 5.01
N THR A 159 -11.05 -13.59 4.01
CA THR A 159 -9.92 -12.66 3.96
C THR A 159 -10.39 -11.25 3.60
N VAL A 160 -10.09 -10.32 4.48
CA VAL A 160 -10.36 -8.88 4.35
C VAL A 160 -9.04 -8.14 4.27
N LEU A 161 -8.93 -7.23 3.29
CA LEU A 161 -7.78 -6.36 3.10
C LEU A 161 -8.18 -4.92 3.39
N TYR A 162 -7.48 -4.31 4.33
CA TYR A 162 -7.51 -2.89 4.62
C TYR A 162 -6.33 -2.25 3.90
N CYS A 163 -6.58 -1.28 3.03
CA CYS A 163 -5.55 -0.49 2.37
C CYS A 163 -5.69 0.97 2.77
N ILE A 164 -4.60 1.55 3.26
CA ILE A 164 -4.49 2.96 3.59
C ILE A 164 -3.51 3.60 2.61
N GLY A 165 -3.98 4.59 1.86
CA GLY A 165 -3.15 5.46 1.03
C GLY A 165 -3.15 6.88 1.59
N ASN A 166 -2.01 7.36 2.04
CA ASN A 166 -1.82 8.72 2.53
C ASN A 166 -0.51 9.30 1.96
N SER A 167 -0.58 9.97 0.82
CA SER A 167 0.61 10.41 0.09
C SER A 167 0.47 11.85 -0.36
N ASP A 168 1.53 12.63 -0.12
CA ASP A 168 1.75 13.94 -0.71
C ASP A 168 2.63 13.76 -1.95
N ILE A 169 2.09 14.03 -3.14
CA ILE A 169 2.82 13.86 -4.40
C ILE A 169 3.80 15.00 -4.68
N GLY A 170 3.86 16.01 -3.82
CA GLY A 170 4.79 17.13 -3.89
C GLY A 170 4.66 18.00 -5.14
N GLY A 171 5.39 19.11 -5.12
CA GLY A 171 5.45 20.06 -6.24
C GLY A 171 4.15 20.84 -6.49
N VAL A 172 4.08 21.52 -7.63
CA VAL A 172 2.92 22.32 -8.04
C VAL A 172 2.00 21.44 -8.89
N VAL A 173 0.99 20.85 -8.25
CA VAL A 173 0.04 19.94 -8.94
C VAL A 173 -1.35 20.57 -9.00
N PRO A 174 -2.00 20.59 -10.18
CA PRO A 174 -3.40 20.96 -10.29
C PRO A 174 -4.28 20.07 -9.42
N LYS A 175 -5.19 20.69 -8.65
CA LYS A 175 -6.12 19.97 -7.74
C LYS A 175 -6.89 18.83 -8.43
N TRP A 176 -7.27 19.01 -9.69
CA TRP A 176 -8.02 17.98 -10.43
C TRP A 176 -7.22 16.69 -10.61
N ILE A 177 -5.89 16.75 -10.72
CA ILE A 177 -5.03 15.56 -10.82
C ILE A 177 -5.03 14.82 -9.48
N VAL A 178 -4.83 15.54 -8.38
CA VAL A 178 -4.84 14.97 -7.02
C VAL A 178 -6.18 14.32 -6.73
N ASN A 179 -7.28 14.99 -7.06
CA ASN A 179 -8.63 14.46 -6.93
C ASN A 179 -8.86 13.22 -7.81
N SER A 180 -8.31 13.19 -9.02
CA SER A 180 -8.40 12.02 -9.89
C SER A 180 -7.66 10.83 -9.29
N MET A 181 -6.41 11.03 -8.85
CA MET A 181 -5.60 9.97 -8.22
C MET A 181 -6.25 9.45 -6.94
N ALA A 182 -6.79 10.35 -6.11
CA ALA A 182 -7.49 9.98 -4.89
C ALA A 182 -8.70 9.06 -5.14
N LYS A 183 -9.37 9.22 -6.28
CA LYS A 183 -10.51 8.38 -6.67
C LYS A 183 -10.11 7.07 -7.34
N SER A 184 -8.99 7.02 -8.07
CA SER A 184 -8.69 5.89 -8.96
C SER A 184 -7.51 5.04 -8.53
N THR A 185 -6.50 5.58 -7.86
CA THR A 185 -5.23 4.87 -7.63
C THR A 185 -5.44 3.63 -6.74
N VAL A 186 -5.98 3.86 -5.54
CA VAL A 186 -6.57 2.88 -4.60
C VAL A 186 -7.24 1.69 -5.30
N PRO A 187 -8.44 1.95 -5.86
CA PRO A 187 -9.26 0.87 -6.40
C PRO A 187 -8.64 0.17 -7.61
N THR A 188 -7.94 0.91 -8.49
CA THR A 188 -7.28 0.30 -9.67
C THR A 188 -6.19 -0.67 -9.23
N MET A 189 -5.40 -0.28 -8.25
CA MET A 189 -4.32 -1.08 -7.70
C MET A 189 -4.87 -2.37 -7.05
N LEU A 190 -5.89 -2.28 -6.20
CA LEU A 190 -6.50 -3.45 -5.55
C LEU A 190 -7.18 -4.39 -6.54
N LYS A 191 -7.85 -3.86 -7.56
CA LYS A 191 -8.42 -4.65 -8.65
C LYS A 191 -7.33 -5.43 -9.39
N GLY A 192 -6.23 -4.77 -9.75
CA GLY A 192 -5.08 -5.41 -10.40
C GLY A 192 -4.50 -6.53 -9.54
N LEU A 193 -4.28 -6.26 -8.24
CA LEU A 193 -3.77 -7.24 -7.28
C LEU A 193 -4.65 -8.49 -7.30
N ARG A 194 -5.96 -8.33 -7.10
CA ARG A 194 -6.91 -9.44 -7.07
C ARG A 194 -6.92 -10.25 -8.37
N GLU A 195 -6.97 -9.60 -9.53
CA GLU A 195 -7.00 -10.28 -10.82
C GLU A 195 -5.75 -11.12 -11.09
N LYS A 196 -4.60 -10.70 -10.53
CA LYS A 196 -3.31 -11.39 -10.71
C LYS A 196 -3.04 -12.41 -9.60
N LEU A 197 -3.61 -12.23 -8.41
CA LEU A 197 -3.33 -13.06 -7.24
C LEU A 197 -3.54 -14.55 -7.47
N ALA A 198 -4.59 -14.94 -8.21
CA ALA A 198 -4.84 -16.34 -8.56
C ALA A 198 -3.67 -17.01 -9.32
N LYS A 199 -2.80 -16.22 -9.96
CA LYS A 199 -1.63 -16.70 -10.71
C LYS A 199 -0.33 -16.52 -9.92
N TYR A 200 -0.38 -15.98 -8.70
CA TYR A 200 0.83 -15.70 -7.92
C TYR A 200 1.66 -16.95 -7.67
N ARG A 201 1.03 -18.06 -7.22
CA ARG A 201 1.73 -19.33 -6.98
C ARG A 201 2.42 -19.87 -8.23
N GLU A 202 1.71 -19.89 -9.36
CA GLU A 202 2.27 -20.35 -10.63
C GLU A 202 3.42 -19.45 -11.12
N TRP A 203 3.24 -18.13 -11.00
CA TRP A 203 4.26 -17.16 -11.34
C TRP A 203 5.53 -17.36 -10.48
N LYS A 204 5.38 -17.51 -9.16
CA LYS A 204 6.48 -17.68 -8.20
C LYS A 204 7.29 -18.94 -8.50
N ASN A 205 6.62 -20.04 -8.80
CA ASN A 205 7.27 -21.29 -9.20
C ASN A 205 8.11 -21.11 -10.48
N LYS A 206 7.55 -20.46 -11.52
CA LYS A 206 8.27 -20.19 -12.78
C LYS A 206 9.49 -19.30 -12.60
N GLN A 207 9.49 -18.36 -11.64
CA GLN A 207 10.66 -17.52 -11.38
C GLN A 207 11.76 -18.30 -10.67
N ASN A 208 11.41 -19.23 -9.78
CA ASN A 208 12.38 -20.08 -9.09
C ASN A 208 13.06 -21.08 -10.03
N GLU A 209 12.37 -21.54 -11.08
CA GLU A 209 12.95 -22.42 -12.11
C GLU A 209 13.95 -21.71 -13.05
N LYS A 210 13.94 -20.37 -13.09
CA LYS A 210 14.85 -19.57 -13.93
C LYS A 210 16.14 -19.16 -13.22
N LYS A 211 16.27 -19.44 -11.93
CA LYS A 211 17.47 -19.19 -11.12
C LYS A 211 18.33 -20.44 -11.04
#